data_AF-A0A9Q4UBP7-F1
#
_entry.id   AF-A0A9Q4UBP7-F1
#
_cell.length_a   1.000
_cell.length_b   1.000
_cell.length_c   1.000
_cell.angle_alpha   90.00
_cell.angle_beta   90.00
_cell.angle_gamma   90.00
#
_symmetry.space_group_name_H-M   'P 1'
#
loop_
_entity.id
_entity.type
_entity.pdbx_description
1 polymer ?
#
loop_
_entity_poly.entity_id
_entity_poly.type
_entity_poly.pdbx_seq_one_letter_code
_entity_poly.pdbx_strand_id
1 'polypeptide(L)' 'MDTSSIITGTTLNRYQLDIPSCTASLDVEEFSGAEKLSELYYYTITFTSA' A
#
# COMPACT_ATOMS: atom_id res chain seq x y z
N MET A 1 -13.47 4.27 -23.79
CA MET A 1 -13.83 4.96 -22.53
C MET A 1 -12.83 4.49 -21.51
N ASP A 2 -11.74 5.23 -21.53
CA ASP A 2 -10.46 4.94 -20.94
C ASP A 2 -10.60 5.24 -19.45
N THR A 3 -10.64 4.19 -18.62
CA THR A 3 -10.53 4.33 -17.17
C THR A 3 -9.08 4.70 -16.86
N SER A 4 -8.72 5.95 -17.16
CA SER A 4 -7.50 6.58 -16.70
C SER A 4 -7.51 6.53 -15.19
N SER A 5 -6.73 5.58 -14.67
CA SER A 5 -6.44 5.35 -13.27
C SER A 5 -6.37 6.68 -12.55
N ILE A 6 -7.25 6.86 -11.57
CA ILE A 6 -7.29 8.03 -10.72
C ILE A 6 -5.97 8.01 -9.92
N ILE A 7 -4.93 8.63 -10.47
CA ILE A 7 -3.71 8.95 -9.74
C ILE A 7 -4.09 10.19 -8.95
N THR A 8 -4.87 10.00 -7.89
CA THR A 8 -5.20 11.06 -6.94
C THR A 8 -3.91 11.45 -6.24
N GLY A 9 -3.36 12.59 -6.65
CA GLY A 9 -2.08 13.15 -6.24
C GLY A 9 -2.03 13.59 -4.78
N THR A 10 -2.15 12.64 -3.85
CA THR A 10 -1.78 12.79 -2.44
C THR A 10 -0.87 11.67 -1.96
N THR A 11 -0.76 10.57 -2.71
CA THR A 11 0.04 9.40 -2.32
C THR A 11 1.33 9.37 -3.12
N LEU A 12 2.48 9.33 -2.45
CA LEU A 12 3.78 9.23 -3.13
C LEU A 12 3.94 7.86 -3.83
N ASN A 13 3.23 6.83 -3.36
CA ASN A 13 3.18 5.52 -4.00
C ASN A 13 1.82 5.19 -4.63
N ARG A 14 1.87 4.25 -5.59
CA ARG A 14 0.70 3.65 -6.25
C ARG A 14 0.09 2.48 -5.47
N TYR A 15 0.59 2.23 -4.26
CA TYR A 15 0.11 1.15 -3.40
C TYR A 15 -0.91 1.70 -2.41
N GLN A 16 -2.02 0.99 -2.22
CA GLN A 16 -3.03 1.29 -1.22
C GLN A 16 -2.98 0.23 -0.13
N LEU A 17 -2.97 0.67 1.13
CA LEU A 17 -3.05 -0.21 2.28
C LEU A 17 -4.46 -0.17 2.87
N ASP A 18 -5.21 -1.25 2.66
CA ASP A 18 -6.51 -1.47 3.29
C ASP A 18 -6.33 -2.43 4.48
N ILE A 19 -6.64 -1.96 5.69
CA ILE A 19 -6.64 -2.79 6.89
C ILE A 19 -8.10 -2.91 7.33
N PRO A 20 -8.71 -4.11 7.32
CA PRO A 20 -10.14 -4.28 7.62
C PRO A 20 -10.57 -3.74 9.00
N SER A 21 -9.63 -3.67 9.94
CA SER A 21 -9.85 -3.14 11.29
C SER A 21 -9.57 -1.63 11.40
N CYS A 22 -9.12 -0.97 10.34
CA CYS A 22 -8.75 0.44 10.33
C CYS A 22 -9.64 1.19 9.33
N THR A 23 -10.39 2.16 9.82
CA THR A 23 -11.18 3.07 8.97
C THR A 23 -10.43 4.35 8.61
N ALA A 24 -9.18 4.50 9.06
CA ALA A 24 -8.37 5.67 8.77
C ALA A 24 -7.80 5.60 7.35
N SER A 25 -7.62 6.77 6.73
CA SER A 25 -6.96 6.89 5.43
C SER A 25 -5.46 6.66 5.61
N LEU A 26 -4.96 5.53 5.09
CA LEU A 26 -3.54 5.17 5.14
C LEU A 26 -2.88 5.49 3.80
N ASP A 27 -1.87 6.37 3.82
CA ASP A 27 -1.04 6.68 2.66
C ASP A 27 0.27 5.88 2.70
N VAL A 28 0.54 5.08 1.67
CA VAL A 28 1.75 4.23 1.63
C VAL A 28 2.96 5.04 1.17
N GLU A 29 4.00 5.08 1.99
CA GLU A 29 5.27 5.75 1.69
C GLU A 29 6.32 4.79 1.17
N GLU A 30 6.37 3.57 1.71
CA GLU A 30 7.31 2.55 1.27
C GLU A 30 6.70 1.16 1.46
N PHE A 31 6.88 0.31 0.46
CA PHE A 31 6.49 -1.09 0.50
C PHE A 31 7.69 -1.96 0.15
N SER A 32 8.11 -2.80 1.08
CA SER A 32 9.17 -3.77 0.88
C SER A 32 8.77 -5.13 1.46
N GLY A 33 9.35 -6.20 0.93
CA GLY A 33 9.09 -7.54 1.45
C GLY A 33 10.00 -8.58 0.81
N ALA A 34 9.98 -9.77 1.40
CA ALA A 34 10.69 -10.92 0.89
C ALA A 34 9.74 -12.11 0.78
N GLU A 35 9.76 -12.74 -0.39
CA GLU A 35 9.00 -13.93 -0.71
C GLU A 35 9.97 -14.99 -1.26
N LYS A 36 9.86 -16.21 -0.73
CA LYS A 36 10.68 -17.34 -1.18
C LYS A 36 9.86 -18.62 -1.13
N LEU A 37 10.27 -19.58 -1.94
CA LEU A 37 9.63 -20.90 -1.98
C LEU A 37 9.81 -21.61 -0.64
N SER A 38 8.70 -22.07 -0.05
CA SER A 38 8.68 -22.81 1.22
C SER A 38 9.22 -22.05 2.43
N GLU A 39 9.32 -20.71 2.37
CA GLU A 39 9.60 -19.84 3.51
C GLU A 39 8.40 -18.93 3.78
N LEU A 40 8.30 -18.43 5.01
CA LEU A 40 7.28 -17.44 5.36
C LEU A 40 7.58 -16.12 4.67
N TYR A 41 6.60 -15.60 3.94
CA TYR A 41 6.69 -14.26 3.40
C TYR A 41 6.57 -13.23 4.53
N TYR A 42 7.24 -12.10 4.35
CA TYR A 42 7.05 -10.94 5.21
C TYR A 42 7.10 -9.66 4.39
N TYR A 43 6.30 -8.69 4.81
CA TYR A 43 6.25 -7.36 4.21
C TYR A 43 6.40 -6.32 5.31
N THR A 44 7.17 -5.28 5.02
CA THR A 44 7.32 -4.06 5.81
C THR A 44 6.70 -2.93 5.01
N ILE A 45 5.66 -2.32 5.57
CA ILE A 45 4.92 -1.23 4.93
C ILE A 45 5.03 0.00 5.81
N THR A 46 5.68 1.03 5.31
CA THR A 46 5.74 2.36 5.93
C THR A 46 4.60 3.18 5.35
N PHE A 47 3.77 3.73 6.23
CA PHE A 47 2.62 4.53 5.84
C PHE A 47 2.38 5.67 6.82
N THR A 48 1.77 6.74 6.33
CA THR A 48 1.24 7.83 7.14
C THR A 48 -0.28 7.68 7.28
N SER A 49 -0.81 8.11 8.41
CA SER A 49 -2.24 8.25 8.64
C SER A 49 -2.54 9.71 8.93
N ALA A 50 -3.61 10.23 8.35
CA ALA A 50 -4.16 11.56 8.68
C ALA A 50 -4.85 11.56 10.05
#